data_AF-A0A8C9JQC3-F1
#
_entry.id   AF-A0A8C9JQC3-F1
#
_cell.length_a   1.000
_cell.length_b   1.000
_cell.length_c   1.000
_cell.angle_alpha   90.00
_cell.angle_beta   90.00
_cell.angle_gamma   90.00
#
_symmetry.space_group_name_H-M   'P 1'
#
loop_
_entity.id
_entity.type
_entity.pdbx_description
1 polymer ?
#
loop_
_entity_poly.entity_id
_entity_poly.type
_entity_poly.pdbx_seq_one_letter_code
_entity_poly.pdbx_strand_id
1 'polypeptide(L)'
;MPNWGGGAKCGACEKTVYHAEEIQCNGRSFHKTCFHCMACRKALDSTTVAAHESEIYCKICYGRRYGPKGIGYGQGAGCLSTDTGEHLGLQFQQSPKPARSATTSNPSKFTAKFGESEKCPRCGKSVYAAEKVMGGGKPWHKTCFRCAICGKSLESTNVTDKDGELYCKVCYAKNFGPTGIGFGGLTHQVEKKE
;
A
#
# COMPACT_ATOMS: atom_id res chain seq x y z
N MET A 1 39.92 12.37 -29.56
CA MET A 1 38.47 12.66 -29.64
C MET A 1 38.11 13.49 -28.42
N PRO A 2 37.62 14.74 -28.55
CA PRO A 2 37.30 15.56 -27.39
C PRO A 2 36.07 14.98 -26.67
N ASN A 3 36.22 14.75 -25.37
CA ASN A 3 35.26 14.07 -24.50
C ASN A 3 34.17 15.08 -24.10
N TRP A 4 33.08 15.15 -24.85
CA TRP A 4 31.90 15.91 -24.44
C TRP A 4 31.20 15.17 -23.30
N GLY A 5 31.45 15.58 -22.05
CA GLY A 5 30.96 14.83 -20.89
C GLY A 5 30.77 15.62 -19.61
N GLY A 6 30.30 16.87 -19.68
CA GLY A 6 29.95 17.69 -18.52
C GLY A 6 28.45 17.62 -18.19
N GLY A 7 27.90 16.43 -17.96
CA GLY A 7 26.49 16.28 -17.53
C GLY A 7 26.34 16.44 -16.02
N ALA A 8 25.22 17.01 -15.56
CA ALA A 8 24.90 17.09 -14.13
C ALA A 8 24.80 15.68 -13.53
N LYS A 9 25.26 15.51 -12.29
CA LYS A 9 25.22 14.21 -11.59
C LYS A 9 23.93 14.04 -10.81
N CYS A 10 23.41 12.82 -10.81
CA CYS A 10 22.22 12.49 -10.05
C CYS A 10 22.50 12.54 -8.56
N GLY A 11 21.71 13.31 -7.81
CA GLY A 11 21.83 13.38 -6.34
C GLY A 11 21.51 12.07 -5.59
N ALA A 12 20.92 11.07 -6.27
CA ALA A 12 20.52 9.79 -5.66
C ALA A 12 21.36 8.58 -6.13
N CYS A 13 21.86 8.58 -7.36
CA CYS A 13 22.67 7.47 -7.88
C CYS A 13 24.04 7.87 -8.42
N GLU A 14 24.39 9.17 -8.34
CA GLU A 14 25.67 9.77 -8.75
C GLU A 14 26.06 9.63 -10.23
N LYS A 15 25.26 8.92 -11.03
CA LYS A 15 25.42 8.79 -12.47
C LYS A 15 25.06 10.10 -13.18
N THR A 16 25.64 10.32 -14.35
CA THR A 16 25.30 11.46 -15.20
C THR A 16 23.83 11.40 -15.59
N VAL A 17 23.17 12.55 -15.48
CA VAL A 17 21.79 12.74 -15.90
C VAL A 17 21.83 13.52 -17.21
N TYR A 18 21.22 12.97 -18.25
CA TYR A 18 21.06 13.67 -19.51
C TYR A 18 19.84 14.59 -19.42
N HIS A 19 19.88 15.70 -20.16
CA HIS A 19 18.84 16.73 -20.14
C HIS A 19 17.42 16.19 -20.46
N ALA A 20 17.30 15.08 -21.20
CA ALA A 20 16.02 14.44 -21.50
C ALA A 20 15.37 13.70 -20.30
N GLU A 21 16.18 13.29 -19.32
CA GLU A 21 15.75 12.51 -18.15
C GLU A 21 15.94 13.26 -16.84
N GLU A 22 16.38 14.52 -16.89
CA GLU A 22 16.64 15.31 -15.71
C GLU A 22 15.37 15.85 -15.07
N ILE A 23 15.28 15.65 -13.76
CA ILE A 23 14.38 16.35 -12.88
C ILE A 23 15.24 17.23 -11.99
N GLN A 24 15.06 18.55 -12.09
CA GLN A 24 15.77 19.51 -11.27
C GLN A 24 14.97 19.76 -9.99
N CYS A 25 15.60 19.57 -8.83
CA CYS A 25 15.00 19.85 -7.53
C CYS A 25 16.07 20.39 -6.58
N ASN A 26 15.81 21.55 -5.98
CA ASN A 26 16.70 22.19 -5.01
C ASN A 26 18.15 22.36 -5.51
N GLY A 27 18.31 22.77 -6.77
CA GLY A 27 19.63 22.97 -7.40
C GLY A 27 20.40 21.67 -7.72
N ARG A 28 19.77 20.50 -7.59
CA ARG A 28 20.33 19.20 -7.96
C ARG A 28 19.52 18.54 -9.07
N SER A 29 20.19 17.71 -9.87
CA SER A 29 19.55 16.92 -10.92
C SER A 29 19.30 15.49 -10.44
N PHE A 30 18.17 14.92 -10.83
CA PHE A 30 17.79 13.54 -10.54
C PHE A 30 17.29 12.86 -11.81
N HIS A 31 17.47 11.55 -11.95
CA HIS A 31 16.74 10.80 -12.98
C HIS A 31 15.25 10.72 -12.61
N LYS A 32 14.38 10.62 -13.63
CA LYS A 32 12.95 10.32 -13.44
C LYS A 32 12.69 9.09 -12.56
N THR A 33 13.53 8.05 -12.70
CA THR A 33 13.46 6.82 -11.89
C THR A 33 14.06 6.96 -10.49
N CYS A 34 14.99 7.90 -10.32
CA CYS A 34 15.67 8.17 -9.05
C CYS A 34 14.95 9.22 -8.20
N PHE A 35 13.84 9.78 -8.69
CA PHE A 35 13.08 10.81 -8.00
C PHE A 35 12.08 10.18 -7.02
N HIS A 36 12.60 9.71 -5.88
CA HIS A 36 11.85 9.07 -4.81
C HIS A 36 12.19 9.65 -3.44
N CYS A 37 11.23 9.57 -2.52
CA CYS A 37 11.41 10.01 -1.15
C CYS A 37 12.50 9.20 -0.45
N MET A 38 13.48 9.86 0.18
CA MET A 38 14.55 9.17 0.92
C MET A 38 14.03 8.41 2.14
N ALA A 39 12.94 8.88 2.76
CA ALA A 39 12.35 8.24 3.94
C ALA A 39 11.45 7.03 3.63
N CYS A 40 10.58 7.13 2.61
CA CYS A 40 9.56 6.10 2.33
C CYS A 40 9.69 5.45 0.96
N ARG A 41 10.69 5.83 0.16
CA ARG A 41 10.97 5.32 -1.20
C ARG A 41 9.82 5.47 -2.19
N LYS A 42 8.74 6.18 -1.83
CA LYS A 42 7.65 6.52 -2.74
C LYS A 42 8.16 7.41 -3.86
N ALA A 43 7.82 7.08 -5.10
CA ALA A 43 8.03 7.98 -6.24
C ALA A 43 7.39 9.34 -5.96
N LEU A 44 8.17 10.39 -6.19
CA LEU A 44 7.76 11.77 -6.02
C LEU A 44 7.37 12.33 -7.39
N ASP A 45 6.52 13.34 -7.36
CA ASP A 45 6.14 14.11 -8.54
C ASP A 45 6.63 15.54 -8.34
N SER A 46 6.80 16.30 -9.42
CA SER A 46 7.26 17.69 -9.37
C SER A 46 6.44 18.57 -8.41
N THR A 47 5.18 18.22 -8.16
CA THR A 47 4.25 18.97 -7.29
C THR A 47 4.23 18.49 -5.83
N THR A 48 4.69 17.27 -5.55
CA THR A 48 4.52 16.58 -4.25
C THR A 48 5.82 16.43 -3.45
N VAL A 49 6.94 16.90 -4.01
CA VAL A 49 8.26 16.93 -3.37
C VAL A 49 8.39 18.10 -2.39
N ALA A 50 9.10 17.84 -1.30
CA ALA A 50 9.68 18.83 -0.41
C ALA A 50 11.16 18.52 -0.27
N ALA A 51 12.02 19.52 -0.49
CA ALA A 51 13.47 19.36 -0.36
C ALA A 51 13.93 19.91 0.99
N HIS A 52 14.83 19.20 1.65
CA HIS A 52 15.53 19.68 2.84
C HIS A 52 17.03 19.53 2.59
N GLU A 53 17.76 20.66 2.61
CA GLU A 53 19.22 20.74 2.39
C GLU A 53 19.70 20.08 1.09
N SER A 54 19.89 18.76 1.11
CA SER A 54 20.46 17.97 0.02
C SER A 54 19.64 16.73 -0.36
N GLU A 55 18.50 16.53 0.30
CA GLU A 55 17.66 15.34 0.22
C GLU A 55 16.23 15.70 -0.18
N ILE A 56 15.56 14.76 -0.85
CA ILE A 56 14.18 14.92 -1.30
C ILE A 56 13.23 14.02 -0.48
N TYR A 57 12.13 14.62 -0.04
CA TYR A 57 11.11 14.00 0.77
C TYR A 57 9.72 14.20 0.15
N CYS A 58 8.76 13.34 0.48
CA CYS A 58 7.35 13.68 0.24
C CYS A 58 6.87 14.67 1.31
N LYS A 59 5.87 15.50 0.98
CA LYS A 59 5.27 16.46 1.94
C LYS A 59 4.89 15.84 3.28
N ILE A 60 4.42 14.59 3.26
CA ILE A 60 4.02 13.84 4.45
C ILE A 60 5.26 13.52 5.33
N CYS A 61 6.32 12.96 4.75
CA CYS A 61 7.54 12.64 5.48
C CYS A 61 8.27 13.90 5.94
N TYR A 62 8.28 14.95 5.11
CA TYR A 62 8.84 16.24 5.45
C TYR A 62 8.14 16.84 6.67
N GLY A 63 6.80 16.89 6.67
CA GLY A 63 6.01 17.38 7.80
C GLY A 63 6.22 16.58 9.09
N ARG A 64 6.31 15.24 9.00
CA ARG A 64 6.59 14.41 10.17
C ARG A 64 7.99 14.64 10.77
N ARG A 65 8.99 14.97 9.94
CA ARG A 65 10.40 15.06 10.38
C ARG A 65 10.80 16.48 10.76
N TYR A 66 10.42 17.46 9.96
CA TYR A 66 10.85 18.86 10.05
C TYR A 66 9.72 19.83 10.39
N GLY A 67 8.48 19.34 10.43
CA GLY A 67 7.35 20.15 10.84
C GLY A 67 7.34 20.47 12.33
N PRO A 68 6.52 21.46 12.78
CA PRO A 68 6.37 21.79 14.19
C PRO A 68 6.07 20.54 15.03
N LYS A 69 7.05 20.14 15.83
CA LYS A 69 6.91 19.07 16.81
C LYS A 69 6.04 19.62 17.95
N GLY A 70 4.80 19.13 18.04
CA GLY A 70 3.87 19.49 19.13
C GLY A 70 2.50 20.01 18.71
N ILE A 71 2.30 20.37 17.43
CA ILE A 71 0.96 20.58 16.85
C ILE A 71 0.80 19.56 15.74
N GLY A 72 -0.08 18.58 15.95
CA GLY A 72 -0.20 17.37 15.15
C GLY A 72 -0.26 17.63 13.65
N TYR A 73 0.54 16.89 12.88
CA TYR A 73 0.40 16.75 11.43
C TYR A 73 -0.81 15.88 11.09
N GLY A 74 -1.95 16.28 11.64
CA GLY A 74 -3.26 15.73 11.43
C GLY A 74 -4.02 16.64 10.48
N GLN A 75 -4.29 16.17 9.27
CA GLN A 75 -5.19 16.87 8.36
C GLN A 75 -6.62 16.69 8.89
N GLY A 76 -7.03 17.51 9.86
CA GLY A 76 -8.37 17.50 10.44
C GLY A 76 -8.43 17.84 11.93
N ALA A 77 -9.54 18.41 12.36
CA ALA A 77 -9.84 18.65 13.78
C ALA A 77 -9.98 17.31 14.51
N GLY A 78 -8.97 16.91 15.30
CA GLY A 78 -9.11 15.80 16.24
C GLY A 78 -8.00 14.74 16.30
N CYS A 79 -6.85 14.89 15.63
CA CYS A 79 -5.73 13.95 15.82
C CYS A 79 -4.46 14.64 16.33
N LEU A 80 -4.25 14.57 17.65
CA LEU A 80 -2.94 14.74 18.26
C LEU A 80 -2.16 13.43 18.10
N SER A 81 -1.40 13.30 17.01
CA SER A 81 -0.39 12.24 16.89
C SER A 81 0.99 12.87 16.85
N THR A 82 1.62 12.96 18.02
CA THR A 82 3.06 13.18 18.18
C THR A 82 3.74 11.81 18.15
N ASP A 83 3.78 11.18 16.99
CA ASP A 83 4.60 9.98 16.81
C ASP A 83 5.98 10.41 16.30
N THR A 84 6.89 10.72 17.24
CA THR A 84 8.32 10.58 16.96
C THR A 84 8.53 9.08 16.81
N GLY A 85 8.50 8.60 15.57
CA GLY A 85 8.48 7.18 15.22
C GLY A 85 9.67 6.37 15.76
N GLU A 86 9.64 6.11 17.07
CA GLU A 86 10.59 5.33 17.86
C GLU A 86 9.97 3.99 18.31
N HIS A 87 8.70 3.72 17.99
CA HIS A 87 8.07 2.41 18.22
C HIS A 87 7.82 1.62 16.92
N LEU A 88 8.78 1.65 16.01
CA LEU A 88 8.90 0.63 14.97
C LEU A 88 10.35 0.15 14.97
N GLY A 89 10.62 -0.86 15.80
CA GLY A 89 11.88 -1.58 15.90
C GLY A 89 12.29 -2.24 14.58
N LEU A 90 12.70 -1.42 13.61
CA LEU A 90 13.42 -1.86 12.43
C LEU A 90 14.89 -1.79 12.77
N GLN A 91 15.40 -2.93 13.24
CA GLN A 91 16.82 -3.20 13.39
C GLN A 91 17.53 -2.82 12.08
N PHE A 92 18.29 -1.74 12.15
CA PHE A 92 19.21 -1.29 11.12
C PHE A 92 20.37 -2.29 11.09
N GLN A 93 20.44 -3.15 10.07
CA GLN A 93 21.69 -3.82 9.72
C GLN A 93 22.41 -3.02 8.64
N GLN A 94 23.51 -2.39 9.05
CA GLN A 94 24.49 -1.77 8.18
C GLN A 94 25.25 -2.83 7.37
N SER A 95 25.24 -2.63 6.05
CA SER A 95 26.34 -2.83 5.06
C SER A 95 26.91 -4.25 4.80
N PRO A 96 27.76 -4.46 3.77
CA PRO A 96 27.66 -4.08 2.35
C PRO A 96 27.83 -5.32 1.43
N LYS A 97 27.22 -5.39 0.23
CA LYS A 97 27.65 -6.37 -0.80
C LYS A 97 27.69 -5.78 -2.22
N PRO A 98 28.77 -6.03 -2.99
CA PRO A 98 28.99 -5.45 -4.30
C PRO A 98 28.22 -6.18 -5.41
N ALA A 99 28.26 -5.57 -6.59
CA ALA A 99 27.69 -5.98 -7.87
C ALA A 99 27.58 -7.49 -8.14
N ARG A 100 26.47 -7.89 -8.77
CA ARG A 100 26.53 -8.58 -10.07
C ARG A 100 25.19 -8.53 -10.80
N SER A 101 25.34 -8.34 -12.11
CA SER A 101 24.31 -8.20 -13.14
C SER A 101 23.48 -9.46 -13.35
N ALA A 102 22.34 -9.25 -14.00
CA ALA A 102 21.36 -10.22 -14.46
C ALA A 102 21.94 -11.52 -15.05
N THR A 103 21.30 -12.65 -14.75
CA THR A 103 21.18 -13.74 -15.73
C THR A 103 19.89 -14.52 -15.48
N THR A 104 19.17 -14.72 -16.58
CA THR A 104 18.06 -15.65 -16.79
C THR A 104 18.31 -17.03 -16.17
N SER A 105 17.30 -17.62 -15.52
CA SER A 105 16.88 -19.01 -15.78
C SER A 105 15.69 -19.46 -14.91
N ASN A 106 14.69 -19.97 -15.64
CA ASN A 106 13.53 -20.80 -15.34
C ASN A 106 13.20 -21.29 -13.91
N PRO A 107 11.88 -21.42 -13.61
CA PRO A 107 11.39 -21.98 -12.36
C PRO A 107 11.39 -23.51 -12.47
N SER A 108 12.12 -24.19 -11.59
CA SER A 108 11.70 -25.55 -11.25
C SER A 108 12.16 -25.96 -9.86
N LYS A 109 11.15 -26.37 -9.08
CA LYS A 109 11.23 -27.30 -7.96
C LYS A 109 11.87 -26.76 -6.69
N PHE A 110 11.01 -26.26 -5.80
CA PHE A 110 11.12 -26.60 -4.38
C PHE A 110 9.81 -27.21 -3.91
N THR A 111 9.76 -28.53 -3.98
CA THR A 111 8.89 -29.34 -3.13
C THR A 111 9.43 -29.26 -1.70
N ALA A 112 8.66 -28.64 -0.80
CA ALA A 112 8.71 -28.93 0.62
C ALA A 112 7.30 -28.74 1.18
N LYS A 113 6.70 -29.86 1.58
CA LYS A 113 5.45 -29.93 2.34
C LYS A 113 5.65 -29.28 3.71
N PHE A 114 4.52 -28.91 4.33
CA PHE A 114 4.34 -28.41 5.70
C PHE A 114 4.44 -26.89 5.89
N GLY A 115 3.47 -26.20 5.32
CA GLY A 115 2.91 -24.99 5.88
C GLY A 115 1.48 -24.89 5.36
N GLU A 116 0.48 -25.12 6.21
CA GLU A 116 -0.93 -24.83 5.92
C GLU A 116 -1.00 -23.35 5.53
N SER A 117 -0.83 -23.09 4.24
CA SER A 117 -0.79 -21.74 3.71
C SER A 117 -2.23 -21.31 3.66
N GLU A 118 -2.70 -20.67 4.72
CA GLU A 118 -4.02 -20.09 4.86
C GLU A 118 -4.46 -19.41 3.54
N LYS A 119 -5.39 -20.03 2.80
CA LYS A 119 -5.79 -19.57 1.45
C LYS A 119 -7.06 -18.74 1.53
N CYS A 120 -7.10 -17.65 0.78
CA CYS A 120 -8.31 -16.86 0.68
C CYS A 120 -9.36 -17.63 -0.15
N PRO A 121 -10.57 -17.88 0.39
CA PRO A 121 -11.61 -18.62 -0.33
C PRO A 121 -12.12 -17.88 -1.57
N ARG A 122 -11.95 -16.55 -1.65
CA ARG A 122 -12.44 -15.75 -2.79
C ARG A 122 -11.49 -15.69 -3.98
N CYS A 123 -10.18 -15.66 -3.75
CA CYS A 123 -9.20 -15.55 -4.84
C CYS A 123 -8.32 -16.80 -4.98
N GLY A 124 -8.41 -17.76 -4.05
CA GLY A 124 -7.62 -18.99 -4.03
C GLY A 124 -6.13 -18.79 -3.72
N LYS A 125 -5.67 -17.54 -3.55
CA LYS A 125 -4.27 -17.20 -3.28
C LYS A 125 -3.97 -17.31 -1.78
N SER A 126 -2.71 -17.60 -1.46
CA SER A 126 -2.22 -17.61 -0.08
C SER A 126 -2.35 -16.23 0.56
N VAL A 127 -2.79 -16.21 1.82
CA VAL A 127 -2.93 -15.01 2.64
C VAL A 127 -1.72 -14.93 3.55
N TYR A 128 -0.90 -13.90 3.34
CA TYR A 128 0.27 -13.63 4.18
C TYR A 128 -0.12 -12.80 5.40
N ALA A 129 0.67 -12.90 6.48
CA ALA A 129 0.39 -12.24 7.76
C ALA A 129 0.11 -10.73 7.65
N ALA A 130 0.74 -10.02 6.69
CA ALA A 130 0.54 -8.59 6.47
C ALA A 130 -0.90 -8.21 6.00
N GLU A 131 -1.55 -9.12 5.28
CA GLU A 131 -2.88 -8.90 4.69
C GLU A 131 -3.96 -9.80 5.28
N LYS A 132 -3.61 -10.63 6.26
CA LYS A 132 -4.52 -11.59 6.88
C LYS A 132 -5.60 -10.87 7.69
N VAL A 133 -6.85 -11.12 7.32
CA VAL A 133 -8.02 -10.83 8.14
C VAL A 133 -8.85 -12.10 8.32
N MET A 134 -9.41 -12.31 9.51
CA MET A 134 -10.22 -13.48 9.82
C MET A 134 -11.71 -13.13 9.66
N GLY A 135 -12.46 -13.94 8.92
CA GLY A 135 -13.92 -13.83 8.82
C GLY A 135 -14.55 -15.20 8.62
N GLY A 136 -15.57 -15.51 9.41
CA GLY A 136 -16.21 -16.84 9.39
C GLY A 136 -15.23 -17.98 9.67
N GLY A 137 -14.24 -17.75 10.53
CA GLY A 137 -13.20 -18.74 10.84
C GLY A 137 -12.18 -19.01 9.72
N LYS A 138 -12.25 -18.32 8.58
CA LYS A 138 -11.33 -18.49 7.45
C LYS A 138 -10.45 -17.25 7.24
N PRO A 139 -9.24 -17.41 6.64
CA PRO A 139 -8.35 -16.31 6.29
C PRO A 139 -8.78 -15.62 4.99
N TRP A 140 -8.73 -14.29 4.97
CA TRP A 140 -9.01 -13.48 3.79
C TRP A 140 -7.95 -12.41 3.63
N HIS A 141 -7.77 -11.91 2.39
CA HIS A 141 -7.02 -10.67 2.17
C HIS A 141 -7.88 -9.46 2.54
N LYS A 142 -7.27 -8.40 3.07
CA LYS A 142 -7.91 -7.09 3.29
C LYS A 142 -8.67 -6.59 2.05
N THR A 143 -8.13 -6.82 0.86
CA THR A 143 -8.74 -6.46 -0.43
C THR A 143 -9.90 -7.36 -0.84
N CYS A 144 -9.88 -8.64 -0.44
CA CYS A 144 -10.91 -9.62 -0.74
C CYS A 144 -12.07 -9.61 0.27
N PHE A 145 -11.83 -9.03 1.44
CA PHE A 145 -12.77 -8.89 2.55
C PHE A 145 -13.81 -7.80 2.29
N ARG A 146 -14.71 -8.10 1.36
CA ARG A 146 -15.76 -7.19 0.89
C ARG A 146 -17.09 -7.91 0.80
N CYS A 147 -18.18 -7.16 0.93
CA CYS A 147 -19.52 -7.68 0.79
C CYS A 147 -19.75 -8.25 -0.63
N ALA A 148 -20.33 -9.44 -0.74
CA ALA A 148 -20.68 -10.04 -2.02
C ALA A 148 -21.78 -9.26 -2.78
N ILE A 149 -22.68 -8.59 -2.05
CA ILE A 149 -23.82 -7.87 -2.64
C ILE A 149 -23.46 -6.44 -3.05
N CYS A 150 -22.90 -5.66 -2.12
CA CYS A 150 -22.65 -4.23 -2.37
C CYS A 150 -21.18 -3.90 -2.67
N GLY A 151 -20.27 -4.88 -2.63
CA GLY A 151 -18.84 -4.67 -2.89
C GLY A 151 -18.10 -3.83 -1.84
N LYS A 152 -18.78 -3.31 -0.82
CA LYS A 152 -18.18 -2.49 0.24
C LYS A 152 -17.18 -3.34 1.04
N SER A 153 -15.97 -2.80 1.23
CA SER A 153 -14.96 -3.37 2.12
C SER A 153 -15.54 -3.50 3.52
N LEU A 154 -15.46 -4.70 4.08
CA LEU A 154 -15.94 -4.99 5.41
C LEU A 154 -14.80 -4.80 6.41
N GLU A 155 -15.15 -4.61 7.67
CA GLU A 155 -14.20 -4.54 8.76
C GLU A 155 -14.42 -5.75 9.66
N SER A 156 -13.36 -6.26 10.28
CA SER A 156 -13.37 -7.51 11.06
C SER A 156 -14.46 -7.55 12.14
N THR A 157 -14.90 -6.39 12.62
CA THR A 157 -15.92 -6.23 13.67
C THR A 157 -17.36 -6.29 13.16
N ASN A 158 -17.61 -6.09 11.87
CA ASN A 158 -18.98 -5.91 11.31
C ASN A 158 -19.25 -6.76 10.05
N VAL A 159 -18.69 -7.97 10.02
CA VAL A 159 -18.91 -8.95 8.95
C VAL A 159 -19.87 -10.05 9.42
N THR A 160 -20.67 -10.58 8.50
CA THR A 160 -21.43 -11.81 8.70
C THR A 160 -21.10 -12.76 7.57
N ASP A 161 -20.68 -13.98 7.91
CA ASP A 161 -20.50 -15.06 6.94
C ASP A 161 -21.78 -15.89 6.80
N LYS A 162 -22.10 -16.25 5.56
CA LYS A 162 -23.23 -17.11 5.19
C LYS A 162 -22.77 -17.93 4.00
N ASP A 163 -22.85 -19.26 4.10
CA ASP A 163 -22.50 -20.21 3.03
C ASP A 163 -21.10 -20.06 2.42
N GLY A 164 -20.15 -19.45 3.15
CA GLY A 164 -18.78 -19.21 2.68
C GLY A 164 -18.57 -17.85 2.00
N GLU A 165 -19.61 -17.03 1.89
CA GLU A 165 -19.52 -15.65 1.44
C GLU A 165 -19.68 -14.63 2.59
N LEU A 166 -19.04 -13.47 2.41
CA LEU A 166 -19.08 -12.38 3.37
C LEU A 166 -20.12 -11.33 2.97
N TYR A 167 -20.93 -10.95 3.95
CA TYR A 167 -21.99 -9.96 3.80
C TYR A 167 -21.83 -8.84 4.83
N CYS A 168 -22.25 -7.65 4.41
CA CYS A 168 -22.39 -6.50 5.30
C CYS A 168 -23.64 -6.68 6.18
N LYS A 169 -23.64 -6.25 7.46
CA LYS A 169 -24.84 -6.36 8.34
C LYS A 169 -26.13 -5.85 7.69
N VAL A 170 -26.03 -4.73 6.95
CA VAL A 170 -27.16 -4.14 6.22
C VAL A 170 -27.67 -5.05 5.12
N CYS A 171 -26.76 -5.64 4.35
CA CYS A 171 -27.05 -6.53 3.23
C CYS A 171 -27.60 -7.86 3.74
N TYR A 172 -27.03 -8.34 4.85
CA TYR A 172 -27.46 -9.53 5.53
C TYR A 172 -28.89 -9.37 6.07
N ALA A 173 -29.19 -8.27 6.75
CA ALA A 173 -30.55 -7.99 7.24
C ALA A 173 -31.56 -7.81 6.10
N LYS A 174 -31.18 -7.19 4.98
CA LYS A 174 -32.06 -6.99 3.82
C LYS A 174 -32.39 -8.28 3.07
N ASN A 175 -31.42 -9.18 2.90
CA ASN A 175 -31.59 -10.39 2.10
C ASN A 175 -31.89 -11.66 2.94
N PHE A 176 -31.47 -11.69 4.20
CA PHE A 176 -31.55 -12.86 5.07
C PHE A 176 -32.12 -12.56 6.47
N GLY A 177 -32.54 -11.32 6.73
CA GLY A 177 -33.27 -10.97 7.96
C GLY A 177 -34.67 -11.56 7.94
N PRO A 178 -35.32 -11.71 9.11
CA PRO A 178 -36.70 -12.18 9.20
C PRO A 178 -37.61 -11.25 8.37
N THR A 179 -38.12 -11.76 7.26
CA THR A 179 -39.14 -11.10 6.44
C THR A 179 -40.47 -11.20 7.17
N GLY A 180 -40.70 -10.29 8.13
CA GLY A 180 -41.87 -10.36 9.01
C GLY A 180 -42.26 -9.01 9.60
N ILE A 181 -43.13 -8.32 8.87
CA ILE A 181 -44.14 -7.32 9.31
C ILE A 181 -43.67 -5.87 9.53
N GLY A 182 -44.06 -5.00 8.59
CA GLY A 182 -44.37 -3.59 8.83
C GLY A 182 -43.36 -2.56 8.31
N PHE A 183 -43.55 -2.11 7.07
CA PHE A 183 -43.53 -0.71 6.57
C PHE A 183 -43.10 -0.66 5.10
N GLY A 184 -43.96 -0.09 4.26
CA GLY A 184 -43.92 -0.19 2.81
C GLY A 184 -42.78 0.56 2.13
N GLY A 185 -42.43 0.08 0.93
CA GLY A 185 -41.61 0.82 -0.02
C GLY A 185 -40.76 -0.04 -0.95
N LEU A 186 -41.34 -0.34 -2.12
CA LEU A 186 -40.72 -0.65 -3.42
C LEU A 186 -39.76 -1.85 -3.59
N THR A 187 -40.33 -2.84 -4.28
CA THR A 187 -39.74 -3.80 -5.22
C THR A 187 -38.40 -3.40 -5.87
N HIS A 188 -37.45 -4.33 -5.88
CA HIS A 188 -36.78 -4.68 -7.14
C HIS A 188 -36.43 -6.17 -7.12
N GLN A 189 -37.23 -6.95 -7.83
CA GLN A 189 -36.89 -8.30 -8.24
C GLN A 189 -35.69 -8.20 -9.20
N VAL A 190 -34.61 -8.91 -8.92
CA VAL A 190 -33.61 -9.23 -9.94
C VAL A 190 -33.87 -10.66 -10.33
N GLU A 191 -34.52 -10.80 -11.47
CA GLU A 191 -34.85 -12.04 -12.16
C GLU A 191 -33.56 -12.83 -12.46
N LYS A 192 -33.49 -14.07 -11.98
CA LYS A 192 -32.51 -15.05 -12.44
C LYS A 192 -32.93 -15.47 -13.84
N LYS A 193 -32.06 -15.28 -14.83
CA LYS A 193 -32.21 -15.92 -16.14
C LYS A 193 -31.18 -17.03 -16.25
N GLU A 194 -31.71 -18.22 -16.50
CA GLU A 194 -31.04 -19.51 -16.75
C GLU A 194 -30.21 -19.49 -18.04
#